data_AF-A0A2D7WB77-F1
#
_entry.id   AF-A0A2D7WB77-F1
#
_cell.length_a   1.000
_cell.length_b   1.000
_cell.length_c   1.000
_cell.angle_alpha   90.00
_cell.angle_beta   90.00
_cell.angle_gamma   90.00
#
_symmetry.space_group_name_H-M   'P 1'
#
loop_
_entity.id
_entity.type
_entity.pdbx_description
1 polymer ?
#
loop_
_entity_poly.entity_id
_entity_poly.type
_entity_poly.pdbx_seq_one_letter_code
_entity_poly.pdbx_strand_id
1 'polypeptide(L)'
;MIFEVAGIISAISSINQAVNLAKDTQQTAATVGDMISNLTSAESRILRFEQKTKAKRPLTTAEAMKISLAKRDAQAIDRKLHDMCLSINGGMELYRNAQKIKAKAQADHARFLKTVAKRRAQRKQKIEEYITAFAVVFAMLLVLGFAYAAYEYVYKPYQLKDAKERLQEARERQKNIRQCGRVKC
;
A
#
# COMPACT_ATOMS: atom_id res chain seq x y z
N MET A 1 9.52 -0.81 14.47
CA MET A 1 9.19 0.49 13.84
C MET A 1 8.89 1.57 14.87
N ILE A 2 7.97 1.38 15.84
CA ILE A 2 7.73 2.36 16.92
C ILE A 2 9.00 2.61 17.75
N PHE A 3 9.77 1.56 18.06
CA PHE A 3 11.07 1.67 18.75
C PHE A 3 12.13 2.47 17.96
N GLU A 4 12.13 2.39 16.64
CA GLU A 4 13.05 3.17 15.80
C GLU A 4 12.70 4.66 15.83
N VAL A 5 11.40 5.00 15.77
CA VAL A 5 10.95 6.40 15.89
C VAL A 5 11.24 6.95 17.28
N ALA A 6 11.03 6.16 18.34
CA ALA A 6 11.37 6.55 19.70
C ALA A 6 12.88 6.80 19.87
N GLY A 7 13.73 5.95 19.27
CA GLY A 7 15.18 6.14 19.27
C GLY A 7 15.65 7.37 18.49
N ILE A 8 14.91 7.79 17.47
CA ILE A 8 15.19 9.05 16.77
C ILE A 8 14.77 10.25 17.61
N ILE A 9 13.60 10.19 18.26
CA ILE A 9 13.12 11.26 19.15
C ILE A 9 14.07 11.44 20.34
N SER A 10 14.57 10.35 20.94
CA SER A 10 15.53 10.44 22.04
C SER A 10 16.85 11.08 21.59
N ALA A 11 17.34 10.75 20.39
CA ALA A 11 18.51 11.39 19.81
C ALA A 11 18.30 12.89 19.55
N ILE A 12 17.12 13.30 19.07
CA ILE A 12 16.79 14.72 18.89
C ILE A 12 16.73 15.44 20.24
N SER A 13 16.14 14.82 21.25
CA SER A 13 16.07 15.36 22.61
C SER A 13 17.46 15.53 23.25
N SER A 14 18.36 14.54 23.08
CA SER A 14 19.73 14.64 23.59
C SER A 14 20.52 15.75 22.90
N ILE A 15 20.33 15.94 21.58
CA ILE A 15 20.93 17.07 20.86
C ILE A 15 20.38 18.40 21.39
N ASN A 16 19.08 18.51 21.65
CA ASN A 16 18.49 19.74 22.21
C ASN A 16 19.09 20.07 23.59
N GLN A 17 19.33 19.06 24.44
CA GLN A 17 20.01 19.24 25.72
C GLN A 17 21.46 19.69 25.54
N ALA A 18 22.20 19.06 24.62
CA ALA A 18 23.57 19.46 24.29
C ALA A 18 23.65 20.90 23.77
N VAL A 19 22.71 21.31 22.92
CA VAL A 19 22.58 22.67 22.41
C VAL A 19 22.29 23.66 23.54
N ASN A 20 21.37 23.35 24.46
CA ASN A 20 21.10 24.24 25.58
C ASN A 20 22.34 24.39 26.49
N LEU A 21 23.06 23.30 26.78
CA LEU A 21 24.31 23.35 27.56
C LEU A 21 25.43 24.12 26.83
N ALA A 22 25.49 23.97 25.51
CA ALA A 22 26.44 24.68 24.66
C ALA A 22 26.12 26.18 24.54
N LYS A 23 24.87 26.60 24.73
CA LYS A 23 24.53 28.02 24.78
C LYS A 23 25.11 28.71 26.02
N ASP A 24 25.21 27.98 27.12
CA ASP A 24 25.67 28.50 28.42
C ASP A 24 27.20 28.48 28.55
N THR A 25 27.91 27.87 27.59
CA THR A 25 29.37 27.77 27.55
C THR A 25 29.90 28.46 26.29
N GLN A 26 30.96 29.26 26.35
CA GLN A 26 31.56 29.83 25.14
C GLN A 26 32.16 28.69 24.29
N GLN A 27 31.50 28.35 23.17
CA GLN A 27 31.81 27.15 22.39
C GLN A 27 32.61 27.43 21.12
N THR A 28 33.40 26.43 20.73
CA THR A 28 34.23 26.42 19.53
C THR A 28 33.45 25.92 18.31
N ALA A 29 33.84 26.34 17.11
CA ALA A 29 33.25 25.90 15.83
C ALA A 29 33.15 24.37 15.66
N ALA A 30 34.09 23.61 16.22
CA ALA A 30 34.11 22.15 16.15
C ALA A 30 32.89 21.51 16.85
N THR A 31 32.57 21.96 18.06
CA THR A 31 31.46 21.39 18.83
C THR A 31 30.11 21.67 18.17
N VAL A 32 29.94 22.88 17.62
CA VAL A 32 28.73 23.22 16.85
C VAL A 32 28.65 22.39 15.56
N GLY A 33 29.78 22.11 14.93
CA GLY A 33 29.85 21.21 13.78
C GLY A 33 29.39 19.78 14.10
N ASP A 34 29.81 19.23 15.24
CA ASP A 34 29.37 17.92 15.69
C ASP A 34 27.87 17.88 15.98
N MET A 35 27.31 18.94 16.58
CA MET A 35 25.86 19.04 16.81
C MET A 35 25.07 19.10 15.50
N ILE A 36 25.54 19.87 14.52
CA ILE A 36 24.93 19.94 13.17
C ILE A 36 25.02 18.58 12.47
N SER A 37 26.16 17.90 12.56
CA SER A 37 26.35 16.56 12.02
C SER A 37 25.38 15.56 12.65
N ASN A 38 25.28 15.55 13.98
CA ASN A 38 24.37 14.70 14.73
C ASN A 38 22.90 14.98 14.39
N LEU A 39 22.51 16.25 14.27
CA LEU A 39 21.15 16.65 13.85
C LEU A 39 20.85 16.18 12.44
N THR A 40 21.77 16.42 11.50
CA THR A 40 21.65 15.97 10.10
C THR A 40 21.53 14.45 10.03
N SER A 41 22.27 13.73 10.87
CA SER A 41 22.18 12.27 10.97
C SER A 41 20.80 11.82 11.48
N ALA A 42 20.25 12.49 12.50
CA ALA A 42 18.93 12.20 13.04
C ALA A 42 17.82 12.48 12.01
N GLU A 43 17.88 13.61 11.31
CA GLU A 43 16.96 13.93 10.21
C GLU A 43 17.06 12.92 9.07
N SER A 44 18.27 12.47 8.72
CA SER A 44 18.45 11.44 7.70
C SER A 44 17.83 10.09 8.12
N ARG A 45 17.87 9.76 9.42
CA ARG A 45 17.21 8.57 9.97
C ARG A 45 15.69 8.68 9.89
N ILE A 46 15.11 9.86 10.12
CA ILE A 46 13.68 10.12 9.88
C ILE A 46 13.34 9.85 8.41
N LEU A 47 14.11 10.41 7.48
CA LEU A 47 13.87 10.25 6.04
C LEU A 47 13.99 8.78 5.61
N ARG A 48 15.02 8.06 6.08
CA ARG A 48 15.19 6.62 5.80
C ARG A 48 14.07 5.78 6.40
N PHE A 49 13.62 6.11 7.60
CA PHE A 49 12.45 5.47 8.21
C PHE A 49 11.20 5.71 7.37
N GLU A 50 10.94 6.94 6.93
CA GLU A 50 9.82 7.26 6.05
C GLU A 50 9.91 6.48 4.71
N GLN A 51 11.11 6.35 4.13
CA GLN A 51 11.31 5.58 2.90
C GLN A 51 11.00 4.09 3.10
N LYS A 52 11.54 3.48 4.15
CA LYS A 52 11.32 2.06 4.47
C LYS A 52 9.84 1.78 4.75
N THR A 53 9.20 2.62 5.55
CA THR A 53 7.81 2.42 5.97
C THR A 53 6.86 2.68 4.80
N LYS A 54 7.02 3.80 4.07
CA LYS A 54 6.18 4.13 2.91
C LYS A 54 6.44 3.21 1.71
N ALA A 55 7.55 2.49 1.63
CA ALA A 55 7.72 1.43 0.64
C ALA A 55 6.76 0.25 0.92
N LYS A 56 6.63 -0.14 2.19
CA LYS A 56 5.87 -1.34 2.60
C LYS A 56 4.38 -1.08 2.85
N ARG A 57 4.04 -0.02 3.58
CA ARG A 57 2.66 0.28 4.00
C ARG A 57 2.36 1.78 4.01
N PRO A 58 1.09 2.21 4.05
CA PRO A 58 0.77 3.57 4.46
C PRO A 58 1.21 3.80 5.91
N LEU A 59 1.55 5.05 6.23
CA LEU A 59 1.90 5.46 7.59
C LEU A 59 0.64 5.42 8.46
N THR A 60 0.74 4.91 9.69
CA THR A 60 -0.38 5.03 10.64
C THR A 60 -0.46 6.45 11.16
N THR A 61 -1.65 6.90 11.58
CA THR A 61 -1.88 8.26 12.08
C THR A 61 -0.98 8.60 13.27
N ALA A 62 -0.82 7.68 14.22
CA ALA A 62 0.07 7.84 15.37
C ALA A 62 1.56 7.97 14.97
N GLU A 63 2.02 7.22 13.99
CA GLU A 63 3.41 7.32 13.49
C GLU A 63 3.63 8.63 12.72
N ALA A 64 2.65 9.04 11.92
CA ALA A 64 2.68 10.31 11.20
C ALA A 64 2.79 11.50 12.16
N MET A 65 2.03 11.46 13.25
CA MET A 65 2.07 12.50 14.29
C MET A 65 3.42 12.53 15.03
N LYS A 66 3.98 11.36 15.40
CA LYS A 66 5.30 11.32 16.05
C LYS A 66 6.42 11.84 15.14
N ILE A 67 6.36 11.53 13.84
CA ILE A 67 7.33 12.05 12.87
C ILE A 67 7.15 13.56 12.67
N SER A 68 5.91 14.06 12.62
CA SER A 68 5.68 15.50 12.46
C SER A 68 6.16 16.29 13.68
N LEU A 69 5.97 15.76 14.89
CA LEU A 69 6.56 16.31 16.12
C LEU A 69 8.08 16.31 16.05
N ALA A 70 8.71 15.17 15.73
CA ALA A 70 10.16 15.08 15.61
C ALA A 70 10.75 16.05 14.56
N LYS A 71 10.04 16.27 13.45
CA LYS A 71 10.41 17.28 12.43
C LYS A 71 10.33 18.70 12.97
N ARG A 72 9.31 19.02 13.78
CA ARG A 72 9.20 20.33 14.43
C ARG A 72 10.32 20.55 15.44
N ASP A 73 10.64 19.55 16.24
CA ASP A 73 11.73 19.63 17.22
C ASP A 73 13.08 19.81 16.52
N ALA A 74 13.33 19.05 15.45
CA ALA A 74 14.54 19.21 14.64
C ALA A 74 14.65 20.62 14.04
N GLN A 75 13.55 21.20 13.54
CA GLN A 75 13.53 22.58 13.03
C GLN A 75 13.79 23.62 14.13
N ALA A 76 13.30 23.39 15.34
CA ALA A 76 13.58 24.27 16.47
C ALA A 76 15.07 24.23 16.86
N ILE A 77 15.68 23.05 16.88
CA ILE A 77 17.12 22.89 17.12
C ILE A 77 17.94 23.52 16.00
N ASP A 78 17.53 23.35 14.74
CA ASP A 78 18.20 23.94 13.57
C ASP A 78 18.29 25.48 13.68
N ARG A 79 17.21 26.14 14.14
CA ARG A 79 17.22 27.59 14.43
C ARG A 79 18.21 27.96 15.54
N LYS A 80 18.24 27.19 16.64
CA LYS A 80 19.19 27.43 17.73
C LYS A 80 20.65 27.26 17.26
N LEU A 81 20.92 26.25 16.43
CA LEU A 81 22.24 26.03 15.86
C LEU A 81 22.63 27.12 14.86
N HIS A 82 21.68 27.61 14.07
CA HIS A 82 21.90 28.76 13.20
C HIS A 82 22.33 29.99 14.01
N ASP A 83 21.64 30.29 15.11
CA ASP A 83 21.98 31.42 15.98
C ASP A 83 23.38 31.26 16.59
N MET A 84 23.77 30.04 16.99
CA MET A 84 25.15 29.76 17.46
C MET A 84 26.19 29.91 16.35
N CYS A 85 25.88 29.47 15.13
CA CYS A 85 26.77 29.61 13.99
C CYS A 85 27.01 31.07 13.59
N LEU A 86 26.06 31.98 13.85
CA LEU A 86 26.25 33.41 13.64
C LEU A 86 27.26 34.02 14.61
N SER A 87 27.31 33.52 15.85
CA SER A 87 28.27 33.98 16.87
C SER A 87 29.69 33.45 16.71
N ILE A 88 29.93 32.50 15.80
CA ILE A 88 31.22 31.82 15.65
C ILE A 88 31.84 32.13 14.29
N ASN A 89 33.11 32.55 14.29
CA ASN A 89 33.87 32.80 13.06
C ASN A 89 33.93 31.53 12.18
N GLY A 90 33.49 31.62 10.92
CA GLY A 90 33.42 30.49 9.98
C GLY A 90 32.23 29.55 10.18
N GLY A 91 31.43 29.72 11.24
CA GLY A 91 30.26 28.87 11.52
C GLY A 91 29.17 28.94 10.46
N MET A 92 28.99 30.11 9.83
CA MET A 92 28.00 30.31 8.77
C MET A 92 28.29 29.52 7.49
N GLU A 93 29.56 29.30 7.15
CA GLU A 93 29.91 28.50 5.97
C GLU A 93 29.58 27.02 6.21
N LEU A 94 29.90 26.52 7.40
CA LEU A 94 29.55 25.17 7.83
C LEU A 94 28.03 24.95 7.81
N TYR A 95 27.27 25.90 8.35
CA TYR A 95 25.81 25.86 8.34
C TYR A 95 25.25 25.83 6.92
N ARG A 96 25.76 26.68 6.01
CA ARG A 96 25.35 26.69 4.60
C ARG A 96 25.63 25.35 3.91
N ASN A 97 26.77 24.73 4.18
CA ASN A 97 27.11 23.43 3.62
C ASN A 97 26.17 22.32 4.15
N ALA A 98 25.84 22.34 5.45
CA ALA A 98 24.87 21.42 6.03
C ALA A 98 23.47 21.60 5.41
N GLN A 99 23.01 22.85 5.22
CA GLN A 99 21.75 23.17 4.53
C GLN A 99 21.72 22.64 3.08
N LYS A 100 22.81 22.78 2.32
CA LYS A 100 22.90 22.22 0.95
C LYS A 100 22.72 20.70 0.95
N ILE A 101 23.36 20.00 1.90
CA ILE A 101 23.25 18.55 2.04
C ILE A 101 21.81 18.15 2.41
N LYS A 102 21.20 18.87 3.36
CA LYS A 102 19.80 18.67 3.77
C LYS A 102 18.83 18.86 2.61
N ALA A 103 18.99 19.94 1.84
CA ALA A 103 18.17 20.22 0.66
C ALA A 103 18.28 19.09 -0.38
N LYS A 104 19.49 18.59 -0.65
CA LYS A 104 19.71 17.45 -1.56
C LYS A 104 19.00 16.19 -1.05
N ALA A 105 19.15 15.87 0.24
CA ALA A 105 18.50 14.70 0.85
C ALA A 105 16.96 14.79 0.78
N GLN A 106 16.39 15.98 0.99
CA GLN A 106 14.95 16.21 0.86
C GLN A 106 14.47 16.07 -0.58
N ALA A 107 15.24 16.59 -1.56
CA ALA A 107 14.92 16.44 -2.97
C ALA A 107 14.91 14.97 -3.41
N ASP A 108 15.90 14.19 -2.98
CA ASP A 108 15.98 12.75 -3.25
C ASP A 108 14.83 11.99 -2.56
N HIS A 109 14.46 12.39 -1.34
CA HIS A 109 13.30 11.82 -0.66
C HIS A 109 12.00 12.11 -1.42
N ALA A 110 11.79 13.34 -1.89
CA ALA A 110 10.62 13.70 -2.67
C ALA A 110 10.54 12.91 -3.99
N ARG A 111 11.66 12.73 -4.68
CA ARG A 111 11.76 11.88 -5.88
C ARG A 111 11.38 10.44 -5.56
N PHE A 112 11.89 9.89 -4.45
CA PHE A 112 11.53 8.55 -3.99
C PHE A 112 10.02 8.41 -3.69
N LEU A 113 9.40 9.39 -3.03
CA LEU A 113 7.96 9.35 -2.76
C LEU A 113 7.13 9.32 -4.05
N LYS A 114 7.53 10.11 -5.07
CA LYS A 114 6.89 10.11 -6.39
C LYS A 114 7.01 8.74 -7.06
N THR A 115 8.18 8.10 -7.03
CA THR A 115 8.36 6.78 -7.66
C THR A 115 7.57 5.69 -6.94
N VAL A 116 7.50 5.72 -5.60
CA VAL A 116 6.67 4.79 -4.82
C VAL A 116 5.18 4.98 -5.12
N ALA A 117 4.70 6.22 -5.20
CA ALA A 117 3.31 6.51 -5.54
C ALA A 117 2.96 5.98 -6.94
N LYS A 118 3.83 6.24 -7.94
CA LYS A 118 3.66 5.72 -9.31
C LYS A 118 3.62 4.19 -9.33
N ARG A 119 4.56 3.52 -8.66
CA ARG A 119 4.60 2.05 -8.56
C ARG A 119 3.35 1.47 -7.88
N ARG A 120 2.80 2.15 -6.86
CA ARG A 120 1.55 1.74 -6.21
C ARG A 120 0.35 1.88 -7.13
N ALA A 121 0.25 2.98 -7.87
CA ALA A 121 -0.81 3.17 -8.86
C ALA A 121 -0.77 2.08 -9.94
N GLN A 122 0.41 1.79 -10.49
CA GLN A 122 0.61 0.73 -11.47
C GLN A 122 0.23 -0.66 -10.94
N ARG A 123 0.54 -0.96 -9.66
CA ARG A 123 0.14 -2.23 -9.04
C ARG A 123 -1.37 -2.34 -8.87
N LYS A 124 -2.04 -1.25 -8.49
CA LYS A 124 -3.50 -1.23 -8.37
C LYS A 124 -4.17 -1.51 -9.72
N GLN A 125 -3.73 -0.83 -10.78
CA GLN A 125 -4.22 -1.06 -12.14
C GLN A 125 -4.07 -2.51 -12.57
N LYS A 126 -2.88 -3.09 -12.38
CA LYS A 126 -2.65 -4.52 -12.70
C LYS A 126 -3.55 -5.46 -11.91
N ILE A 127 -3.74 -5.20 -10.61
CA ILE A 127 -4.62 -6.02 -9.77
C ILE A 127 -6.07 -5.91 -10.23
N GLU A 128 -6.54 -4.72 -10.57
CA GLU A 128 -7.89 -4.50 -11.11
C GLU A 128 -8.07 -5.23 -12.46
N GLU A 129 -7.09 -5.18 -13.34
CA GLU A 129 -7.09 -5.94 -14.61
C GLU A 129 -7.16 -7.46 -14.38
N TYR A 130 -6.37 -8.00 -13.44
CA TYR A 130 -6.42 -9.44 -13.13
C TYR A 130 -7.75 -9.85 -12.48
N ILE A 131 -8.28 -9.05 -11.56
CA ILE A 131 -9.56 -9.35 -10.89
C ILE A 131 -10.71 -9.30 -11.89
N THR A 132 -10.74 -8.29 -12.76
CA THR A 132 -11.79 -8.16 -13.79
C THR A 132 -11.71 -9.31 -14.79
N ALA A 133 -10.52 -9.67 -15.27
CA ALA A 133 -10.33 -10.83 -16.15
C ALA A 133 -10.76 -12.14 -15.47
N PHE A 134 -10.37 -12.36 -14.21
CA PHE A 134 -10.77 -13.54 -13.45
C PHE A 134 -12.29 -13.59 -13.23
N ALA A 135 -12.91 -12.47 -12.88
CA ALA A 135 -14.35 -12.38 -12.68
C ALA A 135 -15.13 -12.71 -13.96
N VAL A 136 -14.67 -12.24 -15.13
CA VAL A 136 -15.30 -12.55 -16.42
C VAL A 136 -15.21 -14.03 -16.76
N VAL A 137 -14.03 -14.65 -16.59
CA VAL A 137 -13.85 -16.09 -16.83
C VAL A 137 -14.70 -16.91 -15.88
N PHE A 138 -14.71 -16.56 -14.59
CA PHE A 138 -15.52 -17.24 -13.59
C PHE A 138 -17.02 -17.13 -13.88
N ALA A 139 -17.49 -15.95 -14.30
CA ALA A 139 -18.88 -15.75 -14.70
C ALA A 139 -19.26 -16.60 -15.92
N MET A 140 -18.41 -16.71 -16.95
CA MET A 140 -18.67 -17.58 -18.09
C MET A 140 -18.78 -19.05 -17.69
N LEU A 141 -17.87 -19.53 -16.82
CA LEU A 141 -17.90 -20.91 -16.34
C LEU A 141 -19.16 -21.21 -15.54
N LEU A 142 -19.63 -20.27 -14.71
CA LEU A 142 -20.88 -20.42 -13.99
C LEU A 142 -22.08 -20.52 -14.94
N VAL A 143 -22.17 -19.65 -15.94
CA VAL A 143 -23.27 -19.68 -16.92
C VAL A 143 -23.28 -21.00 -17.69
N LEU A 144 -22.12 -21.48 -18.15
CA LEU A 144 -21.99 -22.77 -18.82
C LEU A 144 -22.36 -23.94 -17.90
N GLY A 145 -21.93 -23.89 -16.63
CA GLY A 145 -22.28 -24.89 -15.63
C GLY A 145 -23.78 -24.97 -15.35
N PHE A 146 -24.44 -23.81 -15.19
CA PHE A 146 -25.89 -23.74 -15.04
C PHE A 146 -26.63 -24.23 -16.27
N ALA A 147 -26.17 -23.88 -17.48
CA ALA A 147 -26.77 -24.37 -18.72
C ALA A 147 -26.66 -25.90 -18.84
N TYR A 148 -25.50 -26.47 -18.50
CA TYR A 148 -25.31 -27.92 -18.49
C TYR A 148 -26.20 -28.62 -17.44
N ALA A 149 -26.27 -28.08 -16.23
CA ALA A 149 -27.14 -28.61 -15.18
C ALA A 149 -28.62 -28.54 -15.57
N ALA A 150 -29.07 -27.42 -16.15
CA ALA A 150 -30.45 -27.28 -16.64
C ALA A 150 -30.73 -28.28 -17.77
N TYR A 151 -29.78 -28.52 -18.67
CA TYR A 151 -29.92 -29.52 -19.72
C TYR A 151 -30.08 -30.94 -19.15
N GLU A 152 -29.24 -31.33 -18.20
CA GLU A 152 -29.25 -32.67 -17.61
C GLU A 152 -30.48 -32.91 -16.71
N TYR A 153 -30.86 -31.93 -15.88
CA TYR A 153 -31.94 -32.10 -14.91
C TYR A 153 -33.34 -31.80 -15.44
N VAL A 154 -33.47 -30.92 -16.44
CA VAL A 154 -34.80 -30.52 -16.95
C VAL A 154 -35.07 -31.13 -18.31
N TYR A 155 -34.14 -30.98 -19.26
CA TYR A 155 -34.37 -31.39 -20.65
C TYR A 155 -34.38 -32.91 -20.83
N LYS A 156 -33.39 -33.60 -20.25
CA LYS A 156 -33.25 -35.07 -20.36
C LYS A 156 -34.47 -35.83 -19.84
N PRO A 157 -35.01 -35.57 -18.63
CA PRO A 157 -36.22 -36.25 -18.17
C PRO A 157 -37.48 -35.87 -18.94
N TYR A 158 -37.56 -34.65 -19.48
CA TYR A 158 -38.69 -34.24 -20.34
C TYR A 158 -38.74 -35.07 -21.63
N GLN A 159 -37.62 -35.22 -22.32
CA GLN A 159 -37.55 -36.05 -23.53
C GLN A 159 -37.85 -37.53 -23.23
N LEU A 160 -37.39 -38.04 -22.09
CA LEU A 160 -37.67 -39.41 -21.65
C LEU A 160 -39.16 -39.64 -21.37
N LYS A 161 -39.90 -38.64 -20.86
CA LYS A 161 -41.35 -38.74 -20.64
C LYS A 161 -42.12 -38.75 -21.96
N ASP A 162 -41.84 -37.81 -22.86
CA ASP A 162 -42.48 -37.74 -24.18
C ASP A 162 -42.19 -39.03 -24.99
N ALA A 163 -40.95 -39.54 -24.96
CA ALA A 163 -40.61 -40.81 -25.61
C ALA A 163 -41.39 -42.02 -25.04
N LYS A 164 -41.66 -42.04 -23.73
CA LYS A 164 -42.44 -43.10 -23.08
C LYS A 164 -43.92 -43.01 -23.45
N GLU A 165 -44.50 -41.81 -23.48
CA GLU A 165 -45.90 -41.60 -23.88
C GLU A 165 -46.13 -42.06 -25.33
N ARG A 166 -45.24 -41.69 -26.26
CA ARG A 166 -45.31 -42.16 -27.66
C ARG A 166 -45.23 -43.68 -27.78
N LEU A 167 -44.40 -44.33 -26.96
CA LEU A 167 -44.29 -45.79 -26.91
C LEU A 167 -45.57 -46.45 -26.35
N GLN A 168 -46.20 -45.85 -25.35
CA GLN A 168 -47.46 -46.33 -24.79
C GLN A 168 -48.60 -46.21 -25.79
N GLU A 169 -48.74 -45.05 -26.43
CA GLU A 169 -49.74 -44.87 -27.51
C GLU A 169 -49.54 -45.88 -28.65
N ALA A 170 -48.30 -46.13 -29.06
CA ALA A 170 -48.01 -47.11 -30.11
C ALA A 170 -48.42 -48.54 -29.70
N ARG A 171 -48.20 -48.92 -28.43
CA ARG A 171 -48.63 -50.21 -27.88
C ARG A 171 -50.15 -50.32 -27.80
N GLU A 172 -50.84 -49.26 -27.39
CA GLU A 172 -52.30 -49.22 -27.34
C GLU A 172 -52.91 -49.33 -28.74
N ARG A 173 -52.38 -48.60 -29.72
CA ARG A 173 -52.79 -48.74 -31.12
C ARG A 173 -52.63 -50.18 -31.62
N GLN A 174 -51.51 -50.83 -31.31
CA GLN A 174 -51.30 -52.24 -31.67
C GLN A 174 -52.31 -53.18 -30.99
N LYS A 175 -52.62 -52.96 -29.72
CA LYS A 175 -53.65 -53.75 -29.01
C LYS A 175 -55.04 -53.56 -29.62
N ASN A 176 -55.43 -52.32 -29.91
CA ASN A 176 -56.72 -52.01 -30.52
C ASN A 176 -56.87 -52.63 -31.91
N ILE A 177 -55.81 -52.61 -32.72
CA ILE A 177 -55.81 -53.27 -34.04
C ILE A 177 -56.02 -54.79 -33.88
N ARG A 178 -55.41 -55.43 -32.88
CA ARG A 178 -55.60 -56.87 -32.63
C ARG A 178 -57.00 -57.22 -32.13
N GLN A 179 -57.64 -56.35 -31.34
CA GLN A 179 -58.95 -56.62 -30.75
C GLN A 179 -60.11 -56.26 -31.69
N CYS A 180 -60.05 -55.13 -32.39
CA CYS A 180 -61.18 -54.57 -33.15
C CYS A 180 -60.86 -54.33 -34.63
N GLY A 181 -59.64 -54.62 -35.10
CA GLY A 181 -59.22 -54.41 -36.50
C GLY A 181 -59.05 -52.94 -36.92
N ARG A 182 -59.18 -51.98 -36.00
CA ARG A 182 -59.07 -50.53 -36.25
C ARG A 182 -58.12 -49.86 -35.27
N VAL A 183 -57.59 -48.69 -35.65
CA VAL A 183 -56.57 -47.94 -34.89
C VAL A 183 -57.11 -47.37 -33.58
N LYS A 184 -58.40 -47.04 -33.52
CA LYS A 184 -59.14 -46.76 -32.29
C LYS A 184 -60.36 -47.67 -32.24
N CYS A 185 -60.45 -48.42 -31.14
CA CYS A 185 -61.71 -48.80 -30.53
C CYS A 185 -62.06 -47.66 -29.55
#